data_AF-A0AAV9N5N5-F1
#
_entry.id   AF-A0AAV9N5N5-F1
#
_cell.length_a   1.000
_cell.length_b   1.000
_cell.length_c   1.000
_cell.angle_alpha   90.00
_cell.angle_beta   90.00
_cell.angle_gamma   90.00
#
_symmetry.space_group_name_H-M   'P 1'
#
loop_
_entity.id
_entity.type
_entity.pdbx_description
1 polymer ?
#
loop_
_entity_poly.entity_id
_entity_poly.type
_entity_poly.pdbx_seq_one_letter_code
_entity_poly.pdbx_strand_id
1 'polypeptide(L)'
;MTGRPPACQPSQCDAGLLSSEGGMLQIPELQWPLSQILTHRVALAQIQQKINNVFYAVATARQRLSSLEEADSDLVQWKEELPLEIRPEEHAMLDGDANIDIYMIHLDYFNLLRTIHWSLINHWLRSERSEDVARRLRASESICLGACLTSVRTLNA
;
A
#
# COMPACT_ATOMS: atom_id res chain seq x y z
N MET A 1 0.27 31.81 7.13
CA MET A 1 -0.52 31.34 5.97
C MET A 1 -0.11 29.90 5.69
N THR A 2 -0.85 28.93 6.20
CA THR A 2 -0.60 27.50 5.95
C THR A 2 -1.11 27.16 4.55
N GLY A 3 -0.20 27.16 3.58
CA GLY A 3 -0.48 26.98 2.14
C GLY A 3 -0.85 25.56 1.72
N ARG A 4 -1.62 24.82 2.52
CA ARG A 4 -2.12 23.51 2.10
C ARG A 4 -3.41 23.72 1.31
N PRO A 5 -3.51 23.25 0.06
CA PRO A 5 -4.77 23.27 -0.68
C PRO A 5 -5.84 22.48 0.11
N PRO A 6 -7.13 22.82 -0.08
CA PRO A 6 -8.21 22.08 0.57
C PRO A 6 -8.10 20.60 0.23
N ALA A 7 -8.22 19.75 1.26
CA ALA A 7 -8.18 18.31 1.07
C ALA A 7 -9.40 17.86 0.25
N CYS A 8 -9.15 17.15 -0.85
CA CYS A 8 -10.22 16.47 -1.58
C CYS A 8 -10.93 15.51 -0.62
N GLN A 9 -12.22 15.74 -0.43
CA GLN A 9 -13.06 14.87 0.38
C GLN A 9 -13.35 13.57 -0.40
N PRO A 10 -13.60 12.44 0.28
CA PRO A 10 -13.96 11.19 -0.39
C PRO A 10 -15.17 11.33 -1.31
N SER A 11 -16.12 12.22 -0.97
CA SER A 11 -17.28 12.57 -1.80
C SER A 11 -16.97 13.35 -3.08
N GLN A 12 -15.72 13.82 -3.23
CA GLN A 12 -15.24 14.55 -4.41
C GLN A 12 -14.42 13.65 -5.35
N CYS A 13 -14.15 12.41 -4.96
CA CYS A 13 -13.47 11.43 -5.80
C CYS A 13 -14.51 10.55 -6.50
N ASP A 14 -14.75 10.80 -7.79
CA ASP A 14 -15.55 9.93 -8.67
C ASP A 14 -14.76 8.66 -9.07
N ALA A 15 -14.32 7.87 -8.09
CA ALA A 15 -13.64 6.59 -8.33
C ALA A 15 -14.52 5.61 -9.12
N GLY A 16 -15.86 5.77 -9.04
CA GLY A 16 -16.83 5.00 -9.81
C GLY A 16 -16.72 5.19 -11.34
N LEU A 17 -16.16 6.31 -11.83
CA LEU A 17 -15.97 6.53 -13.27
C LEU A 17 -14.89 5.64 -13.89
N LEU A 18 -13.96 5.13 -13.08
CA LEU A 18 -12.91 4.21 -13.53
C LEU A 18 -13.39 2.74 -13.55
N SER A 19 -14.51 2.46 -12.90
CA SER A 19 -15.10 1.12 -12.82
C SER A 19 -16.01 0.86 -14.04
N SER A 20 -15.42 0.25 -15.05
CA SER A 20 -16.06 -0.67 -16.01
C SER A 20 -17.03 -0.17 -17.12
N GLU A 21 -17.44 1.11 -17.20
CA GLU A 21 -18.32 1.54 -18.32
C GLU A 21 -17.79 2.68 -19.21
N GLY A 22 -16.72 3.36 -18.80
CA GLY A 22 -16.02 4.37 -19.62
C GLY A 22 -15.00 3.70 -20.53
N GLY A 23 -15.11 3.92 -21.85
CA GLY A 23 -14.28 3.29 -22.88
C GLY A 23 -12.81 3.12 -22.49
N MET A 24 -12.31 1.88 -22.56
CA MET A 24 -10.93 1.55 -22.24
C MET A 24 -9.99 2.38 -23.11
N LEU A 25 -9.25 3.32 -22.52
CA LEU A 25 -8.09 3.93 -23.17
C LEU A 25 -7.00 2.86 -23.24
N GLN A 26 -7.08 2.00 -24.27
CA GLN A 26 -6.03 1.05 -24.58
C GLN A 26 -4.87 1.84 -25.19
N ILE A 27 -3.78 1.96 -24.43
CA ILE A 27 -2.51 2.48 -24.94
C ILE A 27 -1.77 1.27 -25.54
N PRO A 28 -1.47 1.24 -26.84
CA PRO A 28 -0.88 0.07 -27.51
C PRO A 28 0.45 -0.40 -26.91
N GLU A 29 1.16 0.47 -26.20
CA GLU A 29 2.45 0.21 -25.56
C GLU A 29 2.32 -0.47 -24.18
N LEU A 30 1.13 -0.41 -23.56
CA LEU A 30 0.90 -1.02 -22.25
C LEU A 30 0.20 -2.37 -22.40
N GLN A 31 0.78 -3.40 -21.76
CA GLN A 31 0.11 -4.71 -21.64
C GLN A 31 -1.21 -4.62 -20.86
N TRP A 32 -1.31 -3.65 -19.94
CA TRP A 32 -2.44 -3.46 -19.05
C TRP A 32 -3.14 -2.12 -19.31
N PRO A 33 -4.48 -2.07 -19.38
CA PRO A 33 -5.18 -0.79 -19.54
C PRO A 33 -4.86 0.17 -18.40
N LEU A 34 -4.47 1.40 -18.72
CA LEU A 34 -4.13 2.43 -17.72
C LEU A 34 -5.25 2.63 -16.69
N SER A 35 -6.52 2.52 -17.10
CA SER A 35 -7.68 2.63 -16.21
C SER A 35 -7.70 1.58 -15.09
N GLN A 36 -7.23 0.34 -15.36
CA GLN A 36 -7.17 -0.72 -14.37
C GLN A 36 -6.05 -0.43 -13.36
N ILE A 37 -4.87 -0.05 -13.85
CA ILE A 37 -3.73 0.36 -13.03
C ILE A 37 -4.13 1.53 -12.11
N LEU A 38 -4.79 2.55 -12.66
CA LEU A 38 -5.25 3.71 -11.89
C LEU A 38 -6.27 3.31 -10.82
N THR A 39 -7.17 2.36 -11.10
CA THR A 39 -8.10 1.83 -10.10
C THR A 39 -7.35 1.22 -8.91
N HIS A 40 -6.32 0.40 -9.17
CA HIS A 40 -5.49 -0.17 -8.10
C HIS A 40 -4.70 0.89 -7.32
N ARG A 41 -4.21 1.94 -7.99
CA ARG A 41 -3.54 3.08 -7.33
C ARG A 41 -4.49 3.86 -6.42
N VAL A 42 -5.73 4.07 -6.86
CA VAL A 42 -6.77 4.72 -6.03
C VAL A 42 -7.08 3.86 -4.80
N ALA A 43 -7.20 2.55 -4.95
CA ALA A 43 -7.41 1.64 -3.83
C ALA A 43 -6.26 1.70 -2.80
N LEU A 44 -5.00 1.69 -3.25
CA LEU A 44 -3.84 1.90 -2.37
C LEU A 44 -3.89 3.26 -1.66
N ALA A 45 -4.24 4.33 -2.39
CA ALA A 45 -4.33 5.66 -1.81
C ALA A 45 -5.40 5.74 -0.70
N GLN A 46 -6.50 5.00 -0.83
CA GLN A 46 -7.52 4.89 0.22
C GLN A 46 -6.96 4.18 1.47
N ILE A 47 -6.21 3.09 1.30
CA ILE A 47 -5.52 2.40 2.40
C ILE A 47 -4.50 3.33 3.06
N GLN A 48 -3.70 4.04 2.28
CA GLN A 48 -2.76 5.05 2.76
C GLN A 48 -3.47 6.13 3.57
N GLN A 49 -4.62 6.61 3.10
CA GLN A 49 -5.41 7.59 3.82
C GLN A 49 -5.93 7.05 5.16
N LYS A 50 -6.37 5.80 5.20
CA LYS A 50 -6.74 5.11 6.45
C LYS A 50 -5.58 5.10 7.44
N ILE A 51 -4.38 4.70 6.99
CA ILE A 51 -3.16 4.70 7.80
C ILE A 51 -2.79 6.10 8.29
N ASN A 52 -2.85 7.11 7.42
CA ASN A 52 -2.59 8.50 7.80
C ASN A 52 -3.57 8.98 8.89
N ASN A 53 -4.85 8.65 8.75
CA ASN A 53 -5.86 8.99 9.76
C ASN A 53 -5.53 8.34 11.12
N VAL A 54 -4.99 7.11 11.15
CA VAL A 54 -4.56 6.46 12.40
C VAL A 54 -3.47 7.27 13.12
N PHE A 55 -2.51 7.82 12.38
CA PHE A 55 -1.42 8.60 12.96
C PHE A 55 -1.86 9.98 13.47
N TYR A 56 -2.81 10.62 12.77
CA TYR A 56 -3.29 11.95 13.16
C TYR A 56 -4.49 11.93 14.12
N ALA A 57 -5.16 10.79 14.29
CA ALA A 57 -6.28 10.66 15.21
C ALA A 57 -5.85 10.70 16.68
N VAL A 58 -6.69 11.36 17.50
CA VAL A 58 -6.66 11.25 18.96
C VAL A 58 -7.27 9.90 19.32
N ALA A 59 -6.41 8.89 19.47
CA ALA A 59 -6.80 7.52 19.76
C ALA A 59 -5.85 6.89 20.78
N THR A 60 -6.35 5.92 21.55
CA THR A 60 -5.52 5.12 22.46
C THR A 60 -4.56 4.22 21.68
N ALA A 61 -3.49 3.76 22.32
CA ALA A 61 -2.53 2.85 21.69
C ALA A 61 -3.20 1.57 21.16
N ARG A 62 -4.15 1.01 21.92
CA ARG A 62 -4.93 -0.17 21.51
C ARG A 62 -5.81 0.10 20.29
N GLN A 63 -6.48 1.26 20.23
CA GLN A 63 -7.29 1.62 19.07
C GLN A 63 -6.42 1.80 17.82
N ARG A 64 -5.28 2.51 17.93
CA ARG A 64 -4.35 2.66 16.81
C ARG A 64 -3.84 1.31 16.32
N LEU A 65 -3.49 0.42 17.24
CA LEU A 65 -3.04 -0.93 16.89
C LEU A 65 -4.12 -1.69 16.11
N SER A 66 -5.35 -1.71 16.62
CA SER A 66 -6.46 -2.38 15.95
C SER A 66 -6.70 -1.81 14.54
N SER A 67 -6.61 -0.49 14.37
CA SER A 67 -6.76 0.13 13.06
C SER A 67 -5.58 -0.15 12.11
N LEU A 68 -4.36 -0.33 12.63
CA LEU A 68 -3.21 -0.76 11.83
C LEU A 68 -3.33 -2.22 11.40
N GLU A 69 -3.83 -3.11 12.26
CA GLU A 69 -4.09 -4.53 11.91
C GLU A 69 -5.20 -4.65 10.85
N GLU A 70 -6.22 -3.79 10.93
CA GLU A 70 -7.25 -3.69 9.90
C GLU A 70 -6.68 -3.18 8.57
N ALA A 71 -5.85 -2.14 8.61
CA ALA A 71 -5.18 -1.63 7.40
C ALA A 71 -4.19 -2.64 6.78
N ASP A 72 -3.54 -3.46 7.60
CA ASP A 72 -2.70 -4.57 7.15
C ASP A 72 -3.53 -5.61 6.38
N SER A 73 -4.70 -5.95 6.92
CA SER A 73 -5.64 -6.87 6.28
C SER A 73 -6.14 -6.34 4.94
N ASP A 74 -6.51 -5.06 4.88
CA ASP A 74 -6.92 -4.40 3.63
C ASP A 74 -5.79 -4.41 2.59
N LEU A 75 -4.55 -4.17 3.03
CA LEU A 75 -3.37 -4.15 2.15
C LEU A 75 -3.05 -5.55 1.58
N VAL A 76 -3.19 -6.59 2.40
CA VAL A 76 -3.05 -7.98 1.95
C VAL A 76 -4.16 -8.34 0.96
N GLN A 77 -5.41 -7.99 1.27
CA GLN A 77 -6.54 -8.25 0.37
C GLN A 77 -6.36 -7.56 -0.97
N TRP A 78 -6.01 -6.27 -0.97
CA TRP A 78 -5.75 -5.52 -2.20
C TRP A 78 -4.68 -6.20 -3.08
N LYS A 79 -3.63 -6.76 -2.46
CA LYS A 79 -2.58 -7.47 -3.18
C LYS A 79 -3.09 -8.76 -3.82
N GLU A 80 -3.94 -9.50 -3.12
CA GLU A 80 -4.55 -10.73 -3.65
C GLU A 80 -5.58 -10.45 -4.76
N GLU A 81 -6.17 -9.25 -4.80
CA GLU A 81 -7.05 -8.80 -5.88
C GLU A 81 -6.29 -8.41 -7.16
N LEU A 82 -4.97 -8.19 -7.08
CA LEU A 82 -4.15 -7.92 -8.27
C LEU A 82 -4.01 -9.16 -9.16
N PRO A 83 -4.05 -8.98 -10.50
CA PRO A 83 -3.58 -9.99 -11.45
C PRO A 83 -2.16 -10.44 -11.13
N LEU A 84 -1.90 -11.74 -11.25
CA LEU A 84 -0.64 -12.37 -10.85
C LEU A 84 0.58 -11.67 -11.48
N GLU A 85 0.48 -11.29 -12.74
CA GLU A 85 1.56 -10.73 -13.55
C GLU A 85 2.00 -9.33 -13.09
N ILE A 86 1.15 -8.61 -12.35
CA ILE A 86 1.46 -7.27 -11.83
C ILE A 86 1.58 -7.26 -10.31
N ARG A 87 1.57 -8.43 -9.66
CA ARG A 87 1.77 -8.51 -8.22
C ARG A 87 3.17 -8.06 -7.83
N PRO A 88 3.33 -7.43 -6.65
CA PRO A 88 4.64 -6.99 -6.17
C PRO A 88 5.67 -8.11 -6.00
N GLU A 89 5.28 -9.39 -5.99
CA GLU A 89 6.20 -10.53 -5.92
C GLU A 89 6.76 -11.00 -7.26
N GLU A 90 6.11 -10.66 -8.38
CA GLU A 90 6.38 -11.22 -9.71
C GLU A 90 7.24 -10.28 -10.58
N HIS A 91 8.37 -9.81 -10.04
CA HIS A 91 9.29 -8.85 -10.71
C HIS A 91 9.76 -9.25 -12.11
N ALA A 92 9.75 -10.54 -12.44
CA ALA A 92 10.42 -11.08 -13.63
C ALA A 92 9.68 -10.81 -14.95
N MET A 93 8.49 -10.23 -14.95
CA MET A 93 7.66 -10.09 -16.17
C MET A 93 7.58 -8.67 -16.75
N LEU A 94 8.19 -7.66 -16.10
CA LEU A 94 8.00 -6.25 -16.46
C LEU A 94 9.21 -5.67 -17.21
N ASP A 95 9.62 -6.31 -18.31
CA ASP A 95 10.69 -5.79 -19.17
C ASP A 95 10.17 -4.59 -20.00
N GLY A 96 10.73 -3.40 -19.77
CA GLY A 96 10.54 -2.20 -20.61
C GLY A 96 10.12 -0.92 -19.86
N ASP A 97 10.49 0.24 -20.42
CA ASP A 97 10.19 1.58 -19.89
C ASP A 97 8.68 1.88 -19.73
N ALA A 98 7.82 1.08 -20.37
CA ALA A 98 6.36 1.28 -20.39
C ALA A 98 5.65 0.89 -19.07
N ASN A 99 6.36 0.32 -18.07
CA ASN A 99 5.72 -0.21 -16.86
C ASN A 99 5.93 0.63 -15.59
N ILE A 100 6.29 1.92 -15.73
CA ILE A 100 6.55 2.82 -14.59
C ILE A 100 5.37 2.88 -13.59
N ASP A 101 4.12 2.83 -14.05
CA ASP A 101 2.97 2.86 -13.15
C ASP A 101 2.84 1.60 -12.30
N ILE A 102 3.23 0.43 -12.82
CA ILE A 102 3.25 -0.83 -12.05
C ILE A 102 4.36 -0.77 -11.00
N TYR A 103 5.53 -0.25 -11.36
CA TYR A 103 6.61 -0.01 -10.41
C TYR A 103 6.21 0.97 -9.30
N MET A 104 5.45 2.02 -9.63
CA MET A 104 4.89 2.93 -8.63
C MET A 104 3.92 2.19 -7.68
N ILE A 105 3.05 1.33 -8.20
CA ILE A 105 2.16 0.50 -7.37
C ILE A 105 2.96 -0.38 -6.40
N HIS A 106 4.01 -1.05 -6.88
CA HIS A 106 4.86 -1.90 -6.04
C HIS A 106 5.56 -1.08 -4.95
N LEU A 107 6.10 0.07 -5.31
CA LEU A 107 6.77 0.97 -4.38
C LEU A 107 5.80 1.45 -3.28
N ASP A 108 4.60 1.89 -3.68
CA ASP A 108 3.55 2.32 -2.75
C ASP A 108 3.16 1.18 -1.81
N TYR A 109 2.93 -0.03 -2.34
CA TYR A 109 2.64 -1.22 -1.54
C TYR A 109 3.72 -1.50 -0.47
N PHE A 110 4.99 -1.60 -0.88
CA PHE A 110 6.08 -1.89 0.06
C PHE A 110 6.29 -0.78 1.08
N ASN A 111 6.07 0.48 0.71
CA ASN A 111 6.12 1.61 1.63
C ASN A 111 5.00 1.54 2.68
N LEU A 112 3.78 1.21 2.29
CA LEU A 112 2.67 1.04 3.23
C LEU A 112 2.90 -0.16 4.15
N LEU A 113 3.32 -1.30 3.59
CA LEU A 113 3.65 -2.50 4.35
C LEU A 113 4.71 -2.21 5.42
N ARG A 114 5.79 -1.55 5.01
CA ARG A 114 6.86 -1.11 5.93
C ARG A 114 6.34 -0.14 6.99
N THR A 115 5.50 0.82 6.62
CA THR A 115 4.93 1.81 7.54
C THR A 115 4.09 1.15 8.62
N ILE A 116 3.24 0.21 8.23
CA ILE A 116 2.41 -0.58 9.15
C ILE A 116 3.30 -1.38 10.10
N HIS A 117 4.16 -2.24 9.57
CA HIS A 117 4.97 -3.15 10.40
C HIS A 117 5.99 -2.42 11.27
N TRP A 118 6.56 -1.31 10.81
CA TRP A 118 7.41 -0.45 11.64
C TRP A 118 6.64 0.15 12.81
N SER A 119 5.39 0.57 12.58
CA SER A 119 4.53 1.12 13.63
C SER A 119 4.13 0.06 14.65
N LEU A 120 3.82 -1.15 14.17
CA LEU A 120 3.58 -2.32 15.02
C LEU A 120 4.81 -2.62 15.89
N ILE A 121 6.01 -2.73 15.30
CA ILE A 121 7.28 -2.94 16.02
C ILE A 121 7.44 -1.94 17.17
N ASN A 122 7.29 -0.65 16.89
CA ASN A 122 7.45 0.41 17.89
C ASN A 122 6.41 0.34 19.01
N HIS A 123 5.17 -0.06 18.69
CA HIS A 123 4.14 -0.30 19.70
C HIS A 123 4.50 -1.48 20.59
N TRP A 124 4.88 -2.62 19.99
CA TRP A 124 5.21 -3.85 20.70
C TRP A 124 6.45 -3.72 21.58
N LEU A 125 7.46 -2.97 21.15
CA LEU A 125 8.65 -2.70 21.95
C LEU A 125 8.34 -1.94 23.25
N ARG A 126 7.24 -1.16 23.25
CA ARG A 126 6.76 -0.38 24.40
C ARG A 126 5.74 -1.12 25.25
N SER A 127 5.36 -2.34 24.85
CA SER A 127 4.41 -3.21 25.57
C SER A 127 5.16 -4.17 26.50
N GLU A 128 4.43 -4.80 27.44
CA GLU A 128 5.00 -5.85 28.28
C GLU A 128 5.44 -7.05 27.43
N ARG A 129 6.63 -7.58 27.73
CA ARG A 129 7.22 -8.65 26.93
C ARG A 129 6.52 -9.98 27.19
N SER A 130 5.74 -10.43 26.22
CA SER A 130 5.22 -11.79 26.10
C SER A 130 5.88 -12.53 24.92
N GLU A 131 5.95 -13.85 24.97
CA GLU A 131 6.46 -14.68 23.86
C GLU A 131 5.70 -14.42 22.56
N ASP A 132 4.40 -14.15 22.63
CA ASP A 132 3.56 -13.80 21.49
C ASP A 132 3.99 -12.48 20.86
N VAL A 133 4.26 -11.47 21.69
CA VAL A 133 4.76 -10.16 21.25
C VAL A 133 6.12 -10.32 20.57
N ALA A 134 7.01 -11.16 21.11
CA ALA A 134 8.32 -11.44 20.52
C ALA A 134 8.24 -12.18 19.17
N ARG A 135 7.26 -13.08 18.97
CA ARG A 135 7.01 -13.72 17.67
C ARG A 135 6.52 -12.71 16.63
N ARG A 136 5.53 -11.89 17.00
CA ARG A 136 4.97 -10.85 16.12
C ARG A 136 5.99 -9.79 15.72
N LEU A 137 6.87 -9.42 16.65
CA LEU A 137 7.99 -8.52 16.40
C LEU A 137 8.91 -9.07 15.31
N ARG A 138 9.42 -10.30 15.48
CA ARG A 138 10.32 -10.95 14.51
C ARG A 138 9.68 -11.12 13.13
N ALA A 139 8.40 -11.47 13.09
CA ALA A 139 7.66 -11.54 11.82
C ALA A 139 7.62 -10.17 11.13
N SER A 140 7.28 -9.11 11.86
CA SER A 140 7.21 -7.74 11.33
C SER A 140 8.59 -7.23 10.87
N GLU A 141 9.66 -7.57 11.59
CA GLU A 141 11.05 -7.26 11.19
C GLU A 141 11.41 -7.95 9.88
N SER A 142 11.12 -9.25 9.74
CA SER A 142 11.35 -10.00 8.50
C SER A 142 10.58 -9.41 7.32
N ILE A 143 9.33 -9.02 7.53
CA ILE A 143 8.49 -8.40 6.49
C ILE A 143 9.06 -7.05 6.08
N CYS A 144 9.39 -6.18 7.04
CA CYS A 144 10.03 -4.90 6.77
C CYS A 144 11.31 -5.07 5.95
N LEU A 145 12.21 -5.98 6.36
CA LEU A 145 13.46 -6.22 5.64
C LEU A 145 13.21 -6.74 4.23
N GLY A 146 12.29 -7.69 4.06
CA GLY A 146 11.86 -8.19 2.75
C GLY A 146 11.38 -7.04 1.86
N ALA A 147 10.44 -6.23 2.35
CA ALA A 147 9.91 -5.07 1.63
C ALA A 147 11.02 -4.10 1.22
N CYS A 148 11.96 -3.78 2.11
CA CYS A 148 13.08 -2.87 1.80
C CYS A 148 13.96 -3.40 0.68
N LEU A 149 14.35 -4.67 0.78
CA LEU A 149 15.21 -5.30 -0.22
C LEU A 149 14.51 -5.36 -1.56
N THR A 150 13.21 -5.67 -1.56
CA THR A 150 12.41 -5.71 -2.78
C THR A 150 12.26 -4.32 -3.39
N SER A 151 12.00 -3.26 -2.61
CA SER A 151 11.98 -1.89 -3.13
C SER A 151 13.30 -1.48 -3.78
N VAL A 152 14.44 -1.84 -3.17
CA VAL A 152 15.76 -1.57 -3.74
C VAL A 152 15.95 -2.33 -5.05
N ARG A 153 15.47 -3.58 -5.15
CA ARG A 153 15.51 -4.34 -6.41
C ARG A 153 14.62 -3.69 -7.47
N THR A 154 13.40 -3.30 -7.12
CA THR A 154 12.47 -2.60 -8.01
C THR A 154 13.09 -1.33 -8.60
N LEU A 155 13.86 -0.58 -7.81
CA LEU A 155 14.49 0.67 -8.25
C LEU A 155 15.79 0.48 -9.05
N ASN A 156 16.39 -0.71 -9.01
CA ASN A 156 17.65 -1.02 -9.70
C ASN A 156 17.46 -2.01 -10.87
N ALA A 157 16.22 -2.39 -11.17
CA ALA A 157 15.86 -3.13 -12.38
C ALA A 157 15.96 -2.22 -13.59
#